data_AF-A0A256YC90-F1
#
_entry.id   AF-A0A256YC90-F1
#
_cell.length_a   1.000
_cell.length_b   1.000
_cell.length_c   1.000
_cell.angle_alpha   90.00
_cell.angle_beta   90.00
_cell.angle_gamma   90.00
#
_symmetry.space_group_name_H-M   'P 1'
#
loop_
_entity.id
_entity.type
_entity.pdbx_description
1 polymer ?
#
loop_
_entity_poly.entity_id
_entity_poly.type
_entity_poly.pdbx_seq_one_letter_code
_entity_poly.pdbx_strand_id
1 'polypeptide(L)'
;MIRVYEIGKESIEKVKKILEAEEKPSKELDFELETEEGKKARIEKAREWAINEFKRQGFILRDAKALGIEKECFYLYINASNEFFERNEKILVDAGAKPLEGKEMEEVKKKIETSENKASESFGFLFK
;
A
#
# COMPACT_ATOMS: atom_id res chain seq x y z
N MET A 1 -8.45 -6.23 -6.55
CA MET A 1 -8.36 -7.39 -5.65
C MET A 1 -7.81 -6.92 -4.32
N ILE A 2 -8.23 -7.55 -3.23
CA ILE A 2 -7.85 -7.15 -1.88
C ILE A 2 -6.80 -8.13 -1.38
N ARG A 3 -5.71 -7.60 -0.82
CA ARG A 3 -4.75 -8.36 -0.01
C ARG A 3 -4.59 -7.72 1.35
N VAL A 4 -4.43 -8.57 2.36
CA VAL A 4 -4.20 -8.16 3.75
C VAL A 4 -2.90 -8.77 4.22
N TYR A 5 -2.09 -7.99 4.92
CA TYR A 5 -0.82 -8.42 5.48
C TYR A 5 -0.79 -8.19 6.99
N GLU A 6 -0.22 -9.13 7.75
CA GLU A 6 0.14 -8.98 9.16
C GLU A 6 1.58 -8.47 9.27
N ILE A 7 1.80 -7.46 10.11
CA ILE A 7 3.10 -6.82 10.32
C ILE A 7 3.40 -6.77 11.81
N GLY A 8 4.52 -7.36 12.22
CA GLY A 8 5.01 -7.29 13.60
C GLY A 8 5.48 -5.89 13.99
N LYS A 9 5.53 -5.62 15.31
CA LYS A 9 6.00 -4.33 15.85
C LYS A 9 7.45 -4.01 15.43
N GLU A 10 8.28 -5.01 15.23
CA GLU A 10 9.67 -4.87 14.79
C GLU A 10 9.80 -4.46 13.31
N SER A 11 8.78 -4.74 12.50
CA SER A 11 8.79 -4.52 11.04
C SER A 11 7.99 -3.30 10.61
N ILE A 12 7.10 -2.79 11.46
CA ILE A 12 6.18 -1.70 11.12
C ILE A 12 6.89 -0.43 10.62
N GLU A 13 8.00 -0.05 11.25
CA GLU A 13 8.74 1.16 10.88
C GLU A 13 9.43 1.01 9.51
N LYS A 14 9.83 -0.20 9.14
CA LYS A 14 10.38 -0.47 7.79
C LYS A 14 9.27 -0.42 6.75
N VAL A 15 8.12 -1.03 7.03
CA VAL A 15 6.98 -1.04 6.12
C VAL A 15 6.42 0.36 5.92
N LYS A 16 6.26 1.17 6.98
CA LYS A 16 5.82 2.58 6.85
C LYS A 16 6.73 3.40 5.96
N LYS A 17 8.05 3.25 6.07
CA LYS A 17 9.01 3.95 5.20
C LYS A 17 8.78 3.65 3.71
N ILE A 18 8.37 2.42 3.37
CA ILE A 18 8.02 2.04 2.00
C ILE A 18 6.69 2.68 1.59
N LEU A 19 5.66 2.54 2.43
CA LEU A 19 4.31 3.04 2.15
C LEU A 19 4.25 4.56 2.04
N GLU A 20 5.07 5.28 2.82
CA GLU A 20 5.04 6.74 2.98
C GLU A 20 6.22 7.44 2.33
N ALA A 21 7.07 6.70 1.58
CA ALA A 21 8.22 7.27 0.88
C ALA A 21 7.82 8.50 0.05
N GLU A 22 8.56 9.60 0.22
CA GLU A 22 8.34 10.82 -0.54
C GLU A 22 8.70 10.62 -2.01
N GLU A 23 7.85 11.16 -2.89
CA GLU A 23 8.16 11.21 -4.31
C GLU A 23 9.22 12.29 -4.53
N LYS A 24 10.38 11.93 -5.08
CA LYS A 24 11.43 12.89 -5.43
C LYS A 24 11.25 13.32 -6.89
N PRO A 25 10.98 14.61 -7.18
CA PRO A 25 11.02 15.10 -8.54
C PRO A 25 12.47 15.08 -9.06
N SER A 26 12.69 14.57 -10.27
CA SER A 26 13.96 14.71 -10.95
C SER A 26 14.16 16.16 -11.38
N LYS A 27 15.35 16.72 -11.14
CA LYS A 27 15.82 17.89 -11.90
C LYS A 27 15.91 17.48 -13.37
N GLU A 28 15.37 18.35 -14.25
CA GLU A 28 15.39 18.37 -15.73
C GLU A 28 15.79 17.08 -16.47
N LEU A 29 14.83 16.56 -17.26
CA LEU A 29 15.07 15.46 -18.19
C LEU A 29 15.28 16.01 -19.61
N ASP A 30 16.52 16.35 -19.97
CA ASP A 30 16.90 16.67 -21.35
C ASP A 30 17.21 15.37 -22.11
N PHE A 31 16.26 14.83 -22.89
CA PHE A 31 16.56 13.79 -23.88
C PHE A 31 15.57 13.85 -25.05
N GLU A 32 16.09 14.03 -26.27
CA GLU A 32 15.29 13.96 -27.50
C GLU A 32 14.81 12.52 -27.78
N LEU A 33 13.55 12.42 -28.21
CA LEU A 33 12.68 11.24 -28.17
C LEU A 33 12.39 10.73 -29.59
N GLU A 34 13.32 10.02 -30.24
CA GLU A 34 13.05 9.53 -31.61
C GLU A 34 13.09 8.01 -31.80
N THR A 35 13.36 7.19 -30.77
CA THR A 35 13.36 5.71 -30.92
C THR A 35 12.38 4.99 -30.00
N GLU A 36 11.85 3.85 -30.45
CA GLU A 36 10.95 2.97 -29.67
C GLU A 36 11.63 2.39 -28.41
N GLU A 37 12.94 2.14 -28.49
CA GLU A 37 13.78 1.76 -27.35
C GLU A 37 13.94 2.92 -26.36
N GLY A 38 14.05 4.16 -26.85
CA GLY A 38 14.04 5.38 -26.03
C GLY A 38 12.72 5.59 -25.29
N LYS A 39 11.58 5.22 -25.89
CA LYS A 39 10.27 5.26 -25.22
C LYS A 39 10.14 4.21 -24.09
N LYS A 40 10.59 2.96 -24.33
CA LYS A 40 10.64 1.92 -23.30
C LYS A 40 11.56 2.30 -22.14
N ALA A 41 12.76 2.79 -22.46
CA ALA A 41 13.70 3.31 -21.47
C ALA A 41 13.13 4.51 -20.69
N ARG A 42 12.26 5.35 -21.31
CA ARG A 42 11.54 6.42 -20.62
C ARG A 42 10.48 5.90 -19.64
N ILE A 43 9.74 4.85 -19.98
CA ILE A 43 8.76 4.22 -19.06
C ILE A 43 9.48 3.61 -17.86
N GLU A 44 10.64 3.00 -18.09
CA GLU A 44 11.49 2.41 -17.06
C GLU A 44 12.16 3.50 -16.19
N LYS A 45 12.72 4.55 -16.79
CA LYS A 45 13.24 5.73 -16.07
C LYS A 45 12.14 6.51 -15.34
N ALA A 46 10.92 6.59 -15.87
CA ALA A 46 9.79 7.21 -15.18
C ALA A 46 9.31 6.37 -13.97
N ARG A 47 9.61 5.07 -13.94
CA ARG A 47 9.50 4.26 -12.71
C ARG A 47 10.63 4.55 -11.73
N GLU A 48 11.84 4.87 -12.24
CA GLU A 48 12.94 5.43 -11.41
C GLU A 48 12.68 6.88 -10.94
N TRP A 49 11.72 7.60 -11.52
CA TRP A 49 11.26 8.91 -11.03
C TRP A 49 10.43 8.78 -9.75
N ALA A 50 10.96 8.10 -8.73
CA ALA A 50 10.48 8.05 -7.35
C ALA A 50 8.94 8.11 -7.18
N ILE A 51 8.17 7.40 -8.00
CA ILE A 51 6.72 7.32 -7.83
C ILE A 51 6.48 6.33 -6.71
N ASN A 52 5.82 6.78 -5.65
CA ASN A 52 5.39 5.87 -4.60
C ASN A 52 4.03 5.28 -4.99
N GLU A 53 4.07 4.11 -5.63
CA GLU A 53 2.85 3.42 -6.08
C GLU A 53 1.90 3.12 -4.91
N PHE A 54 2.41 2.80 -3.71
CA PHE A 54 1.58 2.56 -2.53
C PHE A 54 0.81 3.81 -2.11
N LYS A 55 1.46 4.97 -2.10
CA LYS A 55 0.84 6.25 -1.76
C LYS A 55 -0.24 6.65 -2.76
N ARG A 56 -0.01 6.43 -4.06
CA ARG A 56 -0.99 6.72 -5.12
C ARG A 56 -2.16 5.74 -5.14
N GLN A 57 -1.88 4.46 -4.92
CA GLN A 57 -2.90 3.42 -4.86
C GLN A 57 -3.80 3.58 -3.64
N GLY A 58 -3.22 4.03 -2.52
CA GLY A 58 -3.89 4.08 -1.23
C GLY A 58 -3.84 2.73 -0.51
N PHE A 59 -3.78 2.81 0.81
CA PHE A 59 -3.74 1.66 1.70
C PHE A 59 -4.40 2.02 3.04
N ILE A 60 -4.79 0.99 3.80
CA ILE A 60 -5.26 1.16 5.17
C ILE A 60 -4.31 0.40 6.09
N LEU A 61 -3.70 1.10 7.03
CA LEU A 61 -2.84 0.53 8.06
C LEU A 61 -3.51 0.69 9.43
N ARG A 62 -3.78 -0.41 10.12
CA ARG A 62 -4.50 -0.43 11.41
C ARG A 62 -3.80 -1.31 12.43
N ASP A 63 -3.81 -0.87 13.68
CA ASP A 63 -3.41 -1.69 14.82
C ASP A 63 -4.47 -2.79 15.04
N ALA A 64 -4.05 -4.02 15.31
CA ALA A 64 -4.94 -5.13 15.63
C ALA A 64 -5.89 -4.79 16.81
N LYS A 65 -5.39 -4.07 17.82
CA LYS A 65 -6.19 -3.65 18.98
C LYS A 65 -7.32 -2.69 18.58
N ALA A 66 -7.08 -1.82 17.59
CA ALA A 66 -8.11 -0.92 17.07
C ALA A 66 -9.25 -1.67 16.34
N LEU A 67 -8.99 -2.88 15.87
CA LEU A 67 -9.98 -3.78 15.26
C LEU A 67 -10.63 -4.74 16.28
N GLY A 68 -10.33 -4.57 17.57
CA GLY A 68 -10.76 -5.47 18.63
C GLY A 68 -10.17 -6.87 18.50
N ILE A 69 -8.93 -6.98 18.02
CA ILE A 69 -8.16 -8.23 17.95
C ILE A 69 -7.06 -8.15 19.02
N GLU A 70 -7.02 -9.12 19.92
CA GLU A 70 -6.01 -9.22 20.98
C GLU A 70 -4.68 -9.78 20.48
N LYS A 71 -4.10 -9.12 19.47
CA LYS A 71 -2.77 -9.40 18.94
C LYS A 71 -1.90 -8.14 19.00
N GLU A 72 -0.60 -8.34 19.08
CA GLU A 72 0.40 -7.26 19.09
C GLU A 72 1.01 -7.06 17.69
N CYS A 73 0.16 -6.75 16.70
CA CYS A 73 0.56 -6.57 15.32
C CYS A 73 -0.25 -5.46 14.64
N PHE A 74 0.14 -5.12 13.42
CA PHE A 74 -0.56 -4.22 12.52
C PHE A 74 -1.07 -4.99 11.31
N TYR A 75 -2.19 -4.54 10.77
CA TYR A 75 -2.75 -5.05 9.52
C TYR A 75 -2.69 -3.98 8.44
N LEU A 76 -2.13 -4.37 7.30
CA LEU A 76 -2.08 -3.57 6.08
C LEU A 76 -3.08 -4.14 5.09
N TYR A 77 -4.04 -3.33 4.68
CA TYR A 77 -5.05 -3.64 3.69
C TYR A 77 -4.78 -2.82 2.42
N ILE A 78 -4.72 -3.50 1.28
CA ILE A 78 -4.53 -2.87 -0.04
C ILE A 78 -5.56 -3.46 -0.99
N ASN A 79 -6.36 -2.59 -1.62
CA ASN A 79 -7.21 -2.97 -2.75
C ASN A 79 -6.58 -2.43 -4.05
N ALA A 80 -5.98 -3.30 -4.86
CA ALA A 80 -5.24 -2.92 -6.06
C ALA A 80 -5.40 -3.97 -7.18
N SER A 81 -4.81 -3.71 -8.36
CA SER A 81 -4.77 -4.69 -9.45
C SER A 81 -3.77 -5.81 -9.18
N ASN A 82 -3.86 -6.93 -9.91
CA ASN A 82 -2.85 -8.00 -9.83
C ASN A 82 -1.45 -7.48 -10.22
N GLU A 83 -1.38 -6.67 -11.29
CA GLU A 83 -0.14 -6.05 -11.77
C GLU A 83 0.54 -5.20 -10.69
N PHE A 84 -0.24 -4.50 -9.85
CA PHE A 84 0.30 -3.78 -8.71
C PHE A 84 1.04 -4.72 -7.76
N PHE A 85 0.43 -5.84 -7.38
CA PHE A 85 1.02 -6.81 -6.45
C PHE A 85 2.22 -7.55 -7.05
N GLU A 86 2.18 -7.89 -8.34
CA GLU A 86 3.32 -8.51 -9.03
C GLU A 86 4.58 -7.64 -8.96
N ARG A 87 4.43 -6.32 -8.98
CA ARG A 87 5.54 -5.37 -8.87
C ARG A 87 5.95 -5.04 -7.44
N ASN A 88 4.98 -4.96 -6.53
CA ASN A 88 5.16 -4.29 -5.24
C ASN A 88 5.06 -5.22 -4.02
N GLU A 89 4.57 -6.45 -4.17
CA GLU A 89 4.42 -7.34 -3.00
C GLU A 89 5.76 -7.73 -2.40
N LYS A 90 6.76 -8.00 -3.25
CA LYS A 90 8.08 -8.48 -2.78
C LYS A 90 8.72 -7.52 -1.79
N ILE A 91 8.66 -6.21 -2.05
CA ILE A 91 9.26 -5.19 -1.17
C ILE A 91 8.57 -5.13 0.20
N LEU A 92 7.26 -5.39 0.27
CA LEU A 92 6.54 -5.49 1.55
C LEU A 92 6.95 -6.74 2.33
N VAL A 93 7.01 -7.88 1.65
CA VAL A 93 7.39 -9.16 2.26
C VAL A 93 8.82 -9.13 2.77
N ASP A 94 9.75 -8.61 1.98
CA ASP A 94 11.15 -8.43 2.38
C ASP A 94 11.30 -7.47 3.57
N ALA A 95 10.36 -6.51 3.73
CA ALA A 95 10.31 -5.61 4.88
C ALA A 95 9.65 -6.23 6.12
N GLY A 96 9.12 -7.45 6.02
CA GLY A 96 8.52 -8.21 7.12
C GLY A 96 7.00 -8.21 7.17
N ALA A 97 6.31 -7.83 6.08
CA ALA A 97 4.87 -8.00 5.95
C ALA A 97 4.53 -9.44 5.55
N LYS A 98 3.65 -10.10 6.31
CA LYS A 98 3.24 -11.48 6.05
C LYS A 98 1.85 -11.50 5.40
N PRO A 99 1.68 -12.00 4.17
CA PRO A 99 0.35 -12.10 3.57
C PRO A 99 -0.54 -13.03 4.40
N LEU A 100 -1.78 -12.61 4.60
CA LEU A 100 -2.82 -13.43 5.21
C LEU A 100 -3.62 -14.13 4.14
N GLU A 101 -4.06 -15.34 4.45
CA GLU A 101 -4.88 -16.15 3.55
C GLU A 101 -6.07 -16.77 4.30
N GLY A 102 -7.05 -17.26 3.52
CA GLY A 102 -8.19 -18.01 4.05
C GLY A 102 -9.03 -17.21 5.05
N LYS A 103 -9.46 -17.89 6.12
CA LYS A 103 -10.41 -17.35 7.10
C LYS A 103 -9.87 -16.14 7.86
N GLU A 104 -8.58 -16.16 8.20
CA GLU A 104 -7.95 -15.05 8.94
C GLU A 104 -7.95 -13.77 8.11
N MET A 105 -7.61 -13.88 6.82
CA MET A 105 -7.66 -12.75 5.90
C MET A 105 -9.06 -12.14 5.78
N GLU A 106 -10.08 -12.97 5.57
CA GLU A 106 -11.46 -12.50 5.43
C GLU A 106 -12.01 -11.87 6.72
N GLU A 107 -11.63 -12.39 7.89
CA GLU A 107 -12.04 -11.81 9.18
C GLU A 107 -11.44 -10.41 9.38
N VAL A 108 -10.12 -10.27 9.17
CA VAL A 108 -9.42 -9.00 9.32
C VAL A 108 -9.93 -7.98 8.30
N LYS A 109 -10.07 -8.39 7.04
CA LYS A 109 -10.65 -7.57 5.96
C LYS A 109 -12.02 -7.01 6.36
N LYS A 110 -12.93 -7.87 6.82
CA LYS A 110 -14.28 -7.45 7.23
C LYS A 110 -14.26 -6.46 8.38
N LYS A 111 -13.37 -6.65 9.37
CA LYS A 111 -13.19 -5.71 10.49
C LYS A 111 -12.70 -4.34 10.01
N ILE A 112 -11.73 -4.32 9.08
CA ILE A 112 -11.23 -3.08 8.48
C ILE A 112 -12.34 -2.37 7.69
N GLU A 113 -13.01 -3.06 6.77
CA GLU A 113 -14.10 -2.47 5.96
C GLU A 113 -15.25 -1.94 6.85
N THR A 114 -15.60 -2.67 7.92
CA THR A 114 -16.61 -2.22 8.89
C THR A 114 -16.17 -0.94 9.62
N SER A 115 -14.89 -0.84 9.97
CA SER A 115 -14.33 0.35 10.61
C SER A 115 -14.38 1.57 9.68
N GLU A 116 -14.03 1.41 8.40
CA GLU A 116 -14.01 2.50 7.42
C GLU A 116 -15.42 2.97 7.03
N ASN A 117 -16.39 2.04 6.94
CA ASN A 117 -17.78 2.39 6.69
C ASN A 117 -18.37 3.22 7.84
N LYS A 118 -18.13 2.81 9.09
CA LYS A 118 -18.57 3.58 10.27
C LYS A 118 -17.97 4.98 10.32
N ALA A 119 -16.68 5.10 9.99
CA ALA A 119 -16.02 6.40 9.90
C ALA A 119 -16.71 7.28 8.83
N SER A 120 -16.95 6.72 7.64
CA SER A 120 -17.59 7.43 6.52
C SER A 120 -19.02 7.89 6.84
N GLU A 121 -19.82 7.04 7.49
CA GLU A 121 -21.18 7.39 7.94
C GLU A 121 -21.18 8.49 9.00
N SER A 122 -20.22 8.46 9.93
CA SER A 122 -20.07 9.47 10.97
C SER A 122 -19.67 10.83 10.38
N PHE A 123 -18.79 10.86 9.38
CA PHE A 123 -18.47 12.08 8.64
C PHE A 123 -19.66 12.59 7.80
N GLY A 124 -20.40 11.70 7.14
CA GLY A 124 -21.61 12.07 6.38
C GLY A 124 -22.72 12.69 7.22
N PHE A 125 -22.77 12.39 8.52
CA PHE A 125 -23.70 12.99 9.47
C PHE A 125 -23.26 14.38 9.96
N LEU A 126 -21.95 14.66 10.00
CA LEU A 126 -21.42 15.95 10.45
C LEU A 126 -21.49 17.06 9.40
N PHE A 127 -21.66 16.71 8.12
CA PHE A 127 -21.77 17.66 7.00
C PHE A 127 -23.17 17.72 6.38
N LYS A 128 -24.21 17.29 7.12
CA LYS A 128 -25.62 17.42 6.74
C LYS A 128 -26.32 18.57 7.44
#